data_AF-A0A3C1G025-F1
#
_entry.id   AF-A0A3C1G025-F1
#
_cell.length_a   1.000
_cell.length_b   1.000
_cell.length_c   1.000
_cell.angle_alpha   90.00
_cell.angle_beta   90.00
_cell.angle_gamma   90.00
#
_symmetry.space_group_name_H-M   'P 1'
#
loop_
_entity.id
_entity.type
_entity.pdbx_description
1 polymer ?
#
loop_
_entity_poly.entity_id
_entity_poly.type
_entity_poly.pdbx_seq_one_letter_code
_entity_poly.pdbx_strand_id
1 'polypeptide(L)'
;MNLQAKTRIEILLAIVGGDETALKLIQDVLARACNYVNLVFRMERALQMHRLKPDSEDPKGLTKDLEGLRRIGYDDLVYSIKVANRYLFNTFENTFSPGGIYSEDPIHLTDYSYRREIENWAGELVMSYFSGRKQA
;
A
#
# COMPACT_ATOMS: atom_id res chain seq x y z
N MET A 1 -13.67 -12.76 7.32
CA MET A 1 -12.48 -13.59 7.08
C MET A 1 -11.61 -12.78 6.14
N ASN A 2 -10.41 -12.35 6.54
CA ASN A 2 -9.64 -11.38 5.76
C ASN A 2 -9.24 -12.01 4.42
N LEU A 3 -9.82 -11.54 3.30
CA LEU A 3 -9.44 -11.96 1.96
C LEU A 3 -7.97 -11.60 1.70
N GLN A 4 -7.23 -12.48 1.03
CA GLN A 4 -5.87 -12.16 0.60
C GLN A 4 -5.86 -10.89 -0.25
N ALA A 5 -4.86 -10.03 -0.06
CA ALA A 5 -4.83 -8.69 -0.64
C ALA A 5 -4.99 -8.71 -2.18
N LYS A 6 -4.34 -9.67 -2.85
CA LYS A 6 -4.44 -9.85 -4.31
C LYS A 6 -5.83 -10.28 -4.76
N THR A 7 -6.43 -11.28 -4.10
CA THR A 7 -7.77 -11.77 -4.43
C THR A 7 -8.80 -10.66 -4.34
N ARG A 8 -8.66 -9.78 -3.35
CA ARG A 8 -9.51 -8.59 -3.24
C ARG A 8 -9.41 -7.73 -4.48
N ILE A 9 -8.20 -7.34 -4.91
CA ILE A 9 -8.01 -6.55 -6.14
C ILE A 9 -8.62 -7.24 -7.36
N GLU A 10 -8.46 -8.55 -7.52
CA GLU A 10 -9.04 -9.30 -8.64
C GLU A 10 -10.59 -9.25 -8.64
N ILE A 11 -11.22 -9.37 -7.47
CA ILE A 11 -12.67 -9.18 -7.32
C ILE A 11 -13.07 -7.75 -7.70
N LEU A 12 -12.31 -6.75 -7.25
CA LEU A 12 -12.60 -5.35 -7.59
C LEU A 12 -12.49 -5.08 -9.08
N LEU A 13 -11.46 -5.63 -9.74
CA LEU A 13 -11.30 -5.55 -11.18
C LEU A 13 -12.49 -6.18 -11.92
N ALA A 14 -13.02 -7.29 -11.43
CA ALA A 14 -14.22 -7.91 -11.99
C ALA A 14 -15.48 -7.05 -11.80
N ILE A 15 -15.63 -6.37 -10.65
CA ILE A 15 -16.78 -5.49 -10.34
C ILE A 15 -16.75 -4.22 -11.20
N VAL A 16 -15.60 -3.55 -11.25
CA VAL A 16 -15.47 -2.27 -12.00
C VAL A 16 -15.50 -2.51 -13.51
N GLY A 17 -15.20 -3.73 -13.95
CA GLY A 17 -15.24 -4.15 -15.34
C GLY A 17 -14.36 -3.28 -16.23
N GLY A 18 -15.01 -2.42 -17.02
CA GLY A 18 -14.37 -1.53 -18.00
C GLY A 18 -14.40 -0.05 -17.66
N ASP A 19 -14.77 0.36 -16.44
CA ASP A 19 -14.71 1.77 -16.04
C ASP A 19 -13.25 2.25 -16.01
N GLU A 20 -12.86 3.05 -16.99
CA GLU A 20 -11.49 3.53 -17.14
C GLU A 20 -10.99 4.33 -15.94
N THR A 21 -11.88 5.07 -15.27
CA THR A 21 -11.51 5.92 -14.13
C THR A 21 -11.21 5.03 -12.92
N ALA A 22 -12.08 4.06 -12.64
CA ALA A 22 -11.88 3.07 -11.58
C ALA A 22 -10.58 2.28 -11.80
N LEU A 23 -10.33 1.82 -13.02
CA LEU A 23 -9.12 1.09 -13.38
C LEU A 23 -7.86 1.94 -13.14
N LYS A 24 -7.86 3.21 -13.56
CA LYS A 24 -6.74 4.14 -13.31
C LYS A 24 -6.51 4.36 -11.82
N LEU A 25 -7.56 4.51 -11.03
CA LEU A 25 -7.46 4.69 -9.58
C LEU A 25 -6.90 3.44 -8.88
N ILE A 26 -7.36 2.24 -9.26
CA ILE A 26 -6.81 0.98 -8.76
C ILE A 26 -5.33 0.84 -9.15
N GLN A 27 -4.98 1.17 -10.39
CA GLN A 27 -3.61 1.15 -10.87
C GLN A 27 -2.71 2.13 -10.08
N ASP A 28 -3.19 3.34 -9.79
CA ASP A 28 -2.46 4.33 -8.98
C ASP A 28 -2.20 3.80 -7.57
N VAL A 29 -3.20 3.18 -6.93
CA VAL A 29 -3.02 2.54 -5.62
C VAL A 29 -1.96 1.43 -5.67
N LEU A 30 -1.99 0.57 -6.69
CA LEU A 30 -0.99 -0.50 -6.87
C LEU A 30 0.41 0.07 -7.07
N ALA A 31 0.55 1.14 -7.86
CA ALA A 31 1.83 1.80 -8.09
C ALA A 31 2.38 2.40 -6.79
N ARG A 32 1.53 3.07 -6.00
CA ARG A 32 1.92 3.66 -4.71
C ARG A 32 2.24 2.62 -3.65
N ALA A 33 1.53 1.49 -3.64
CA ALA A 33 1.87 0.36 -2.77
C ALA A 33 3.27 -0.18 -3.10
N CYS A 34 3.58 -0.35 -4.40
CA CYS A 34 4.91 -0.75 -4.85
C CYS A 34 5.99 0.27 -4.47
N ASN A 35 5.72 1.57 -4.67
CA ASN A 35 6.63 2.64 -4.28
C ASN A 35 6.91 2.66 -2.78
N TYR A 36 5.86 2.49 -1.95
CA TYR A 36 5.99 2.41 -0.50
C TYR A 36 6.85 1.22 -0.08
N VAL A 37 6.58 0.02 -0.60
CA VAL A 37 7.37 -1.19 -0.29
C VAL A 37 8.83 -1.02 -0.73
N ASN A 38 9.07 -0.47 -1.92
CA ASN A 38 10.42 -0.16 -2.40
C ASN A 38 11.15 0.86 -1.51
N LEU A 39 10.45 1.87 -1.02
CA LEU A 39 10.99 2.85 -0.09
C LEU A 39 11.42 2.17 1.22
N VAL A 40 10.54 1.36 1.82
CA VAL A 40 10.84 0.59 3.04
C VAL A 40 12.05 -0.31 2.82
N PHE A 41 12.13 -1.03 1.70
CA PHE A 41 13.29 -1.87 1.37
C PHE A 41 14.60 -1.06 1.28
N ARG A 42 14.57 0.11 0.64
CA ARG A 42 15.75 1.00 0.54
C ARG A 42 16.17 1.52 1.92
N MET A 43 15.22 1.86 2.77
CA MET A 43 15.50 2.29 4.14
C MET A 43 16.15 1.18 4.97
N GLU A 44 15.58 -0.02 4.96
CA GLU A 44 16.14 -1.17 5.67
C GLU A 44 17.55 -1.47 5.18
N ARG A 45 17.78 -1.44 3.86
CA ARG A 45 19.12 -1.56 3.29
C ARG A 45 20.08 -0.48 3.79
N ALA A 46 19.66 0.79 3.81
CA ALA A 46 20.49 1.89 4.29
C ALA A 46 20.89 1.71 5.77
N LEU A 47 19.93 1.34 6.62
CA LEU A 47 20.17 1.06 8.04
C LEU A 47 21.13 -0.13 8.23
N GLN A 48 20.95 -1.21 7.47
CA GLN A 48 21.86 -2.37 7.53
C GLN A 48 23.27 -2.01 7.08
N MET A 49 23.43 -1.23 6.01
CA MET A 49 24.73 -0.78 5.54
C MET A 49 25.42 0.16 6.53
N HIS A 50 24.67 1.05 7.19
CA HIS A 50 25.20 1.95 8.22
C HIS A 50 25.72 1.16 9.44
N ARG A 51 24.98 0.12 9.88
CA ARG A 51 25.44 -0.79 10.95
C ARG A 51 26.78 -1.46 10.67
N LEU A 52 27.13 -1.67 9.40
CA LEU A 52 28.41 -2.25 8.99
C LEU A 52 29.56 -1.23 8.95
N LYS A 53 29.29 0.08 9.07
CA LYS A 53 30.28 1.17 9.07
C LYS A 53 30.01 2.19 10.20
N PRO A 54 30.19 1.78 11.47
CA PRO A 54 29.80 2.59 12.64
C PRO A 54 30.55 3.93 12.78
N ASP A 55 31.72 4.10 12.16
CA ASP A 55 32.57 5.28 12.35
C ASP A 55 32.24 6.47 11.40
N SER A 56 31.23 6.36 10.54
CA SER A 56 31.10 7.28 9.39
C SER A 56 29.98 8.33 9.42
N GLU A 57 28.95 8.25 10.28
CA GLU A 57 27.79 9.16 10.22
C GLU A 57 26.98 9.17 11.52
N ASP A 58 26.22 10.26 11.79
CA ASP A 58 25.25 10.35 12.91
C ASP A 58 24.07 9.37 12.66
N PRO A 59 24.02 8.21 13.36
CA PRO A 59 22.98 7.21 13.14
C PRO A 59 21.57 7.72 13.47
N LYS A 60 21.46 8.71 14.37
CA LYS A 60 20.17 9.28 14.78
C LYS A 60 19.61 10.20 13.70
N GLY A 61 20.46 11.01 13.07
CA GLY A 61 20.09 11.84 11.91
C GLY A 61 19.55 10.98 10.76
N LEU A 62 20.32 9.96 10.36
CA LEU A 62 19.92 9.04 9.28
C LEU A 62 18.58 8.35 9.59
N THR A 63 18.41 7.82 10.80
CA THR A 63 17.16 7.14 11.19
C THR A 63 15.97 8.08 11.10
N LYS A 64 16.11 9.31 11.63
CA LYS A 64 15.05 10.33 11.62
C LYS A 64 14.65 10.72 10.19
N ASP A 65 15.63 10.92 9.31
CA ASP A 65 15.38 11.29 7.91
C ASP A 65 14.66 10.17 7.16
N LEU A 66 15.10 8.91 7.35
CA LEU A 66 14.45 7.75 6.78
C LEU A 66 13.02 7.55 7.30
N GLU A 67 12.77 7.76 8.60
CA GLU A 67 11.43 7.73 9.18
C GLU A 67 10.51 8.81 8.60
N GLY A 68 11.04 10.02 8.38
CA GLY A 68 10.34 11.12 7.72
C GLY A 68 9.90 10.74 6.31
N LEU A 69 10.80 10.16 5.52
CA LEU A 69 10.49 9.66 4.18
C LEU A 69 9.44 8.55 4.21
N ARG A 70 9.56 7.58 5.14
CA ARG A 70 8.56 6.51 5.30
C ARG A 70 7.18 7.05 5.55
N ARG A 71 7.07 8.06 6.42
CA ARG A 71 5.79 8.69 6.73
C ARG A 71 5.18 9.33 5.50
N ILE A 72 5.95 10.08 4.72
CA ILE A 72 5.48 10.69 3.48
C ILE A 72 4.98 9.62 2.50
N GLY A 73 5.77 8.55 2.29
CA GLY A 73 5.36 7.45 1.41
C GLY A 73 4.12 6.70 1.90
N TYR A 74 3.96 6.54 3.20
CA TYR A 74 2.77 5.96 3.81
C TYR A 74 1.54 6.86 3.61
N ASP A 75 1.66 8.15 3.89
CA ASP A 75 0.58 9.11 3.74
C ASP A 75 0.11 9.20 2.28
N ASP A 76 1.06 9.15 1.33
CA ASP A 76 0.78 9.12 -0.12
C ASP A 76 0.01 7.87 -0.55
N LEU A 77 0.38 6.70 -0.01
CA LEU A 77 -0.36 5.45 -0.21
C LEU A 77 -1.79 5.54 0.37
N VAL A 78 -1.92 5.94 1.62
CA VAL A 78 -3.23 6.07 2.29
C VAL A 78 -4.14 7.03 1.55
N TYR A 79 -3.59 8.15 1.08
CA TYR A 79 -4.35 9.13 0.32
C TYR A 79 -4.94 8.52 -0.96
N SER A 80 -4.14 7.78 -1.73
CA SER A 80 -4.62 7.12 -2.94
C SER A 80 -5.71 6.09 -2.68
N ILE A 81 -5.58 5.31 -1.60
CA ILE A 81 -6.62 4.35 -1.18
C ILE A 81 -7.92 5.09 -0.87
N LYS A 82 -7.86 6.22 -0.14
CA LYS A 82 -9.04 7.03 0.18
C LYS A 82 -9.72 7.59 -1.07
N VAL A 83 -8.96 8.11 -2.02
CA VAL A 83 -9.49 8.65 -3.28
C VAL A 83 -10.17 7.55 -4.08
N ALA A 84 -9.50 6.41 -4.26
CA ALA A 84 -10.04 5.28 -5.00
C ALA A 84 -11.31 4.73 -4.32
N ASN A 85 -11.29 4.50 -3.01
CA ASN A 85 -12.45 4.04 -2.26
C ASN A 85 -13.63 4.99 -2.39
N ARG A 86 -13.41 6.30 -2.29
CA ARG A 86 -14.47 7.30 -2.43
C ARG A 86 -15.14 7.21 -3.81
N TYR A 87 -14.35 7.10 -4.88
CA TYR A 87 -14.90 6.93 -6.22
C TYR A 87 -15.69 5.63 -6.35
N LEU A 88 -15.11 4.52 -5.89
CA LEU A 88 -15.70 3.19 -5.99
C LEU A 88 -17.02 3.09 -5.25
N PHE A 89 -17.09 3.62 -4.02
CA PHE A 89 -18.31 3.61 -3.24
C PHE A 89 -19.41 4.47 -3.85
N ASN A 90 -19.08 5.66 -4.38
CA ASN A 90 -20.08 6.54 -4.99
C ASN A 90 -20.59 6.03 -6.34
N THR A 91 -19.77 5.27 -7.08
CA THR A 91 -20.07 4.87 -8.46
C THR A 91 -20.71 3.48 -8.53
N PHE A 92 -20.29 2.57 -7.65
CA PHE A 92 -20.73 1.17 -7.65
C PHE A 92 -21.54 0.81 -6.39
N GLU A 93 -22.34 1.76 -5.90
CA GLU A 93 -23.22 1.60 -4.73
C GLU A 93 -23.98 0.26 -4.80
N ASN A 94 -24.04 -0.47 -3.68
CA ASN A 94 -24.64 -1.81 -3.51
C ASN A 94 -23.87 -3.02 -4.07
N THR A 95 -22.79 -2.83 -4.85
CA THR A 95 -21.96 -3.95 -5.36
C THR A 95 -20.68 -4.13 -4.53
N PHE A 96 -20.24 -3.08 -3.83
CA PHE A 96 -19.01 -3.07 -3.04
C PHE A 96 -19.27 -3.46 -1.58
N SER A 97 -18.46 -4.39 -1.07
CA SER A 97 -18.37 -4.66 0.37
C SER A 97 -17.91 -3.39 1.11
N PRO A 98 -18.39 -3.12 2.34
CA PRO A 98 -17.85 -2.03 3.15
C PRO A 98 -16.32 -2.13 3.22
N GLY A 99 -15.60 -1.01 3.23
CA GLY A 99 -14.13 -0.97 3.42
C GLY A 99 -13.24 -0.88 2.15
N GLY A 100 -13.72 -1.26 0.97
CA GLY A 100 -13.10 -0.84 -0.29
C GLY A 100 -11.88 -1.68 -0.76
N ILE A 101 -10.84 -1.01 -1.26
CA ILE A 101 -9.61 -1.61 -1.82
C ILE A 101 -8.75 -2.33 -0.79
N TYR A 102 -8.72 -1.82 0.45
CA TYR A 102 -7.80 -2.28 1.49
C TYR A 102 -8.49 -3.20 2.50
N SER A 103 -9.57 -2.76 3.16
CA SER A 103 -10.22 -3.47 4.26
C SER A 103 -11.68 -3.78 3.96
N GLU A 104 -12.30 -4.68 4.75
CA GLU A 104 -13.77 -4.83 4.79
C GLU A 104 -14.44 -3.84 5.76
N ASP A 105 -13.64 -3.06 6.50
CA ASP A 105 -14.12 -2.12 7.50
C ASP A 105 -13.70 -0.69 7.12
N PRO A 106 -14.65 0.24 6.90
CA PRO A 106 -14.36 1.64 6.56
C PRO A 106 -13.61 2.43 7.65
N ILE A 107 -13.59 1.96 8.90
CA ILE A 107 -12.92 2.64 10.03
C ILE A 107 -11.39 2.65 9.86
N HIS A 108 -10.83 1.62 9.20
CA HIS A 108 -9.39 1.35 9.19
C HIS A 108 -8.54 2.41 8.45
N LEU A 109 -9.14 3.35 7.72
CA LEU A 109 -8.42 4.42 7.00
C LEU A 109 -8.32 5.73 7.79
N THR A 110 -9.00 5.82 8.93
CA THR A 110 -9.09 7.05 9.73
C THR A 110 -8.36 6.97 11.08
N ASP A 111 -8.12 5.76 11.58
CA ASP A 111 -7.41 5.54 12.84
C ASP A 111 -5.95 5.09 12.59
N TYR A 112 -5.03 5.78 13.26
CA TYR A 112 -3.59 5.53 13.19
C TYR A 112 -3.20 4.15 13.74
N SER A 113 -4.07 3.53 14.56
CA SER A 113 -3.90 2.16 15.06
C SER A 113 -3.78 1.12 13.93
N TYR A 114 -4.36 1.40 12.76
CA TYR A 114 -4.35 0.52 11.59
C TYR A 114 -3.16 0.74 10.65
N ARG A 115 -2.23 1.64 11.01
CA ARG A 115 -1.05 1.92 10.18
C ARG A 115 -0.30 0.65 9.81
N ARG A 116 -0.01 -0.19 10.80
CA ARG A 116 0.71 -1.45 10.59
C ARG A 116 -0.03 -2.40 9.64
N GLU A 117 -1.35 -2.40 9.69
CA GLU A 117 -2.15 -3.28 8.84
C GLU A 117 -2.10 -2.85 7.36
N ILE A 118 -2.15 -1.54 7.08
CA ILE A 118 -1.97 -1.01 5.71
C ILE A 118 -0.55 -1.30 5.21
N GLU A 119 0.46 -1.12 6.06
CA GLU A 119 1.84 -1.45 5.72
C GLU A 119 2.01 -2.95 5.39
N ASN A 120 1.41 -3.83 6.20
CA ASN A 120 1.42 -5.28 5.98
C ASN A 120 0.66 -5.66 4.70
N TRP A 121 -0.51 -5.08 4.47
CA TRP A 121 -1.31 -5.29 3.26
C TRP A 121 -0.54 -4.88 2.00
N ALA A 122 0.15 -3.74 2.02
CA ALA A 122 0.95 -3.29 0.88
C ALA A 122 2.10 -4.29 0.60
N GLY A 123 2.76 -4.76 1.65
CA GLY A 123 3.78 -5.81 1.55
C GLY A 123 3.24 -7.12 0.98
N GLU A 124 2.14 -7.62 1.52
CA GLU A 124 1.46 -8.84 1.06
C GLU A 124 1.08 -8.70 -0.42
N LEU A 125 0.43 -7.61 -0.79
CA LEU A 125 -0.05 -7.34 -2.14
C LEU A 125 1.10 -7.38 -3.17
N VAL A 126 2.17 -6.62 -2.92
CA VAL A 126 3.33 -6.56 -3.81
C VAL A 126 4.00 -7.93 -3.92
N MET A 127 4.14 -8.66 -2.81
CA MET A 127 4.72 -10.00 -2.82
C MET A 127 3.85 -11.01 -3.57
N SER A 128 2.51 -10.97 -3.42
CA SER A 128 1.59 -11.85 -4.14
C SER A 128 1.67 -11.66 -5.66
N TYR A 129 1.79 -10.41 -6.13
CA TYR A 129 1.99 -10.14 -7.57
C TYR A 129 3.38 -10.54 -8.05
N PHE A 130 4.42 -10.36 -7.24
CA PHE A 130 5.78 -10.75 -7.61
C PHE A 130 5.95 -12.28 -7.70
N SER A 131 5.51 -13.02 -6.67
CA SER A 131 5.57 -14.48 -6.63
C SER A 131 4.67 -15.15 -7.67
N GLY A 132 3.60 -14.46 -8.09
CA GLY A 132 2.69 -14.93 -9.13
C GLY A 132 3.19 -14.73 -10.57
N ARG A 133 4.36 -14.07 -10.77
CA ARG A 133 4.99 -14.01 -12.09
C ARG A 133 5.45 -15.41 -12.46
N LYS A 134 4.74 -16.06 -13.39
CA LYS A 134 5.32 -17.16 -14.15
C LYS A 134 6.62 -16.63 -14.76
N GLN A 135 7.72 -17.35 -14.56
CA GLN A 135 8.93 -17.12 -15.35
C GLN A 135 8.51 -17.31 -16.80
N ALA A 136 8.42 -16.19 -17.52
CA ALA A 136 8.15 -16.18 -18.95
C ALA A 136 9.35 -16.78 -19.69
#